data_AF-A0A6P6JBW4-F1
#
_entry.id   AF-A0A6P6JBW4-F1
#
_cell.length_a   1.000
_cell.length_b   1.000
_cell.length_c   1.000
_cell.angle_alpha   90.00
_cell.angle_beta   90.00
_cell.angle_gamma   90.00
#
_symmetry.space_group_name_H-M   'P 1'
#
loop_
_entity.id
_entity.type
_entity.pdbx_description
1 polymer ?
#
loop_
_entity_poly.entity_id
_entity_poly.type
_entity_poly.pdbx_seq_one_letter_code
_entity_poly.pdbx_strand_id
1 'polypeptide(L)'
;MAELDIGKHCEIESCKQKDFLPFVCSSCSGVFCLEHRGRDSHSCPEVLVKKEIGSGGSKSYPCSFEDCKGKELLPVICPHCGKHFCLIHRHQDDHKCEKLETPKPRMAATQELVQKIVESKKNAPPSKGRKGAINPATAAKVALMKLKLHASGDKGLPQTERTYFQVFLPKEAKDPSLPMFFCSKWSVGKVVDFAASQASLKNSNNVLTAKKLRLCHPETGEAFKMDTSLQSLLSNTDCPLHNGGNVILEYLDNESSGLDDVTAYISSS
;
A
#
# COMPACT_ATOMS: atom_id res chain seq x y z
N MET A 1 22.81 -18.98 -25.31
CA MET A 1 21.49 -18.31 -25.33
C MET A 1 20.50 -19.37 -25.75
N ALA A 2 19.59 -19.79 -24.87
CA ALA A 2 18.58 -20.79 -25.22
C ALA A 2 17.46 -20.09 -26.00
N GLU A 3 17.32 -20.39 -27.28
CA GLU A 3 16.19 -19.94 -28.08
C GLU A 3 14.95 -20.70 -27.61
N LEU A 4 14.10 -20.01 -26.84
CA LEU A 4 12.80 -20.52 -26.45
C LEU A 4 11.84 -20.34 -27.63
N ASP A 5 11.60 -21.42 -28.38
CA ASP A 5 10.62 -21.43 -29.48
C ASP A 5 9.17 -21.45 -28.92
N ILE A 6 8.74 -20.32 -28.37
CA ILE A 6 7.40 -20.14 -27.80
C ILE A 6 6.52 -19.44 -28.83
N GLY A 7 5.36 -20.04 -29.14
CA GLY A 7 4.38 -19.53 -30.10
C GLY A 7 4.28 -20.36 -31.39
N LYS A 8 3.29 -20.07 -32.22
CA LYS A 8 3.08 -20.72 -33.53
C LYS A 8 2.89 -19.67 -34.62
N HIS A 9 3.32 -19.99 -35.83
CA HIS A 9 3.14 -19.11 -36.98
C HIS A 9 1.76 -19.32 -37.60
N CYS A 10 1.17 -18.24 -38.11
CA CYS A 10 -0.03 -18.31 -38.92
C CYS A 10 0.20 -19.18 -40.17
N GLU A 11 -0.74 -20.08 -40.45
CA GLU A 11 -0.69 -21.01 -41.59
C GLU A 11 -0.95 -20.33 -42.94
N ILE A 12 -1.44 -19.08 -42.94
CA ILE A 12 -1.55 -18.29 -44.16
C ILE A 12 -0.18 -17.88 -44.66
N GLU A 13 0.13 -18.28 -45.90
CA GLU A 13 1.42 -18.06 -46.55
C GLU A 13 1.82 -16.58 -46.65
N SER A 14 0.85 -15.68 -46.79
CA SER A 14 1.08 -14.23 -46.88
C SER A 14 1.31 -13.55 -45.54
N CYS A 15 0.95 -14.19 -44.41
CA CYS A 15 1.07 -13.59 -43.08
C CYS A 15 2.28 -14.14 -42.32
N LYS A 16 2.34 -15.47 -42.14
CA LYS A 16 3.37 -16.20 -41.34
C LYS A 16 3.75 -15.55 -40.00
N GLN A 17 2.89 -14.71 -39.43
CA GLN A 17 3.16 -14.01 -38.18
C GLN A 17 3.22 -15.00 -37.03
N LYS A 18 4.23 -14.87 -36.16
CA LYS A 18 4.35 -15.66 -34.93
C LYS A 18 3.42 -15.09 -33.86
N ASP A 19 2.43 -15.87 -33.45
CA ASP A 19 1.51 -15.54 -32.37
C ASP A 19 1.81 -16.43 -31.15
N PHE A 20 1.83 -15.83 -29.98
CA PHE A 20 2.06 -16.54 -28.71
C PHE A 20 0.78 -17.21 -28.19
N LEU A 21 -0.40 -16.80 -28.69
CA LEU A 21 -1.69 -17.45 -28.46
C LEU A 21 -2.29 -17.92 -29.80
N PRO A 22 -1.89 -19.09 -30.31
CA PRO A 22 -2.42 -19.62 -31.56
C PRO A 22 -3.93 -19.88 -31.51
N PHE A 23 -4.65 -19.42 -32.53
CA PHE A 23 -6.07 -19.72 -32.72
C PHE A 23 -6.21 -20.93 -33.65
N VAL A 24 -6.85 -22.00 -33.18
CA VAL A 24 -7.12 -23.19 -33.99
C VAL A 24 -8.53 -23.09 -34.57
N CYS A 25 -8.67 -23.16 -35.89
CA CYS A 25 -9.97 -23.17 -36.53
C CYS A 25 -10.70 -24.51 -36.29
N SER A 26 -11.92 -24.47 -35.77
CA SER A 26 -12.69 -25.69 -35.49
C SER A 26 -13.13 -26.48 -36.72
N SER A 27 -13.01 -25.89 -37.92
CA SER A 27 -13.47 -26.50 -39.18
C SER A 27 -12.34 -27.12 -39.99
N CYS A 28 -11.21 -26.41 -40.14
CA CYS A 28 -10.04 -26.91 -40.89
C CYS A 28 -8.86 -27.31 -40.01
N SER A 29 -8.94 -27.11 -38.69
CA SER A 29 -7.86 -27.37 -37.71
C SER A 29 -6.55 -26.60 -37.94
N GLY A 30 -6.52 -25.65 -38.88
CA GLY A 30 -5.38 -24.78 -39.13
C GLY A 30 -5.12 -23.79 -37.98
N VAL A 31 -3.86 -23.37 -37.84
CA VAL A 31 -3.41 -22.43 -36.79
C VAL A 31 -3.24 -21.03 -37.38
N PHE A 32 -3.93 -20.05 -36.80
CA PHE A 32 -3.97 -18.68 -37.32
C PHE A 32 -3.64 -17.65 -36.22
N CYS A 33 -3.14 -16.48 -36.62
CA CYS A 33 -2.97 -15.33 -35.74
C CYS A 33 -4.31 -14.60 -35.50
N LEU A 34 -4.32 -13.60 -34.63
CA LEU A 34 -5.51 -12.82 -34.28
C LEU A 34 -6.28 -12.27 -35.50
N GLU A 35 -5.57 -11.79 -36.53
CA GLU A 35 -6.19 -11.20 -37.74
C GLU A 35 -6.81 -12.25 -38.67
N HIS A 36 -6.29 -13.49 -38.61
CA HIS A 36 -6.67 -14.58 -39.51
C HIS A 36 -7.54 -15.67 -38.84
N ARG A 37 -7.92 -15.48 -37.58
CA ARG A 37 -8.79 -16.39 -36.83
C ARG A 37 -10.20 -16.54 -37.43
N GLY A 38 -10.66 -15.53 -38.18
CA GLY A 38 -11.97 -15.49 -38.81
C GLY A 38 -12.06 -16.46 -39.98
N ARG A 39 -13.22 -17.07 -40.20
CA ARG A 39 -13.41 -18.10 -41.25
C ARG A 39 -13.21 -17.52 -42.66
N ASP A 40 -13.64 -16.28 -42.86
CA ASP A 40 -13.44 -15.51 -44.09
C ASP A 40 -11.98 -15.10 -44.30
N SER A 41 -11.24 -14.88 -43.19
CA SER A 41 -9.87 -14.38 -43.21
C SER A 41 -8.84 -15.42 -43.65
N HIS A 42 -9.14 -16.72 -43.55
CA HIS A 42 -8.24 -17.80 -43.98
C HIS A 42 -8.83 -18.70 -45.08
N SER A 43 -9.90 -18.25 -45.75
CA SER A 43 -10.56 -19.00 -46.83
C SER A 43 -10.84 -20.45 -46.44
N CYS A 44 -11.48 -20.64 -45.28
CA CYS A 44 -11.70 -21.96 -44.70
C CYS A 44 -12.48 -22.87 -45.65
N PRO A 45 -12.01 -24.10 -45.94
CA PRO A 45 -12.79 -25.06 -46.73
C PRO A 45 -14.11 -25.35 -46.02
N GLU A 46 -15.22 -25.12 -46.75
CA GLU A 46 -16.58 -25.23 -46.23
C GLU A 46 -16.94 -26.68 -45.90
N VAL A 47 -16.67 -27.11 -44.67
CA VAL A 47 -17.30 -28.32 -44.13
C VAL A 47 -18.58 -27.88 -43.41
N LEU A 48 -19.72 -28.34 -43.95
CA LEU A 48 -21.05 -28.16 -43.40
C LEU A 48 -21.20 -29.04 -42.15
N VAL A 49 -20.64 -28.58 -41.04
CA VAL A 49 -20.89 -29.22 -39.74
C VAL A 49 -22.30 -28.84 -39.34
N LYS A 50 -23.24 -29.79 -39.50
CA LYS A 50 -24.57 -29.72 -38.87
C LYS A 50 -24.36 -29.29 -37.43
N LYS A 51 -24.91 -28.13 -37.07
CA LYS A 51 -24.95 -27.61 -35.71
C LYS A 51 -25.81 -28.57 -34.90
N GLU A 52 -25.19 -29.62 -34.38
CA GLU A 52 -25.66 -30.28 -33.18
C GLU A 52 -25.53 -29.19 -32.11
N ILE A 53 -26.59 -28.40 -31.92
CA ILE A 53 -26.75 -27.56 -30.75
C ILE A 53 -26.95 -28.56 -29.61
N GLY A 54 -25.84 -29.17 -29.17
CA GLY A 54 -25.77 -29.71 -27.84
C GLY A 54 -26.17 -28.55 -26.96
N SER A 55 -27.34 -28.69 -26.32
CA SER A 55 -27.76 -27.85 -25.22
C SER A 55 -26.69 -28.01 -24.14
N GLY A 56 -25.57 -27.32 -24.31
CA GLY A 56 -24.54 -27.12 -23.31
C GLY A 56 -25.15 -26.18 -22.30
N GLY A 57 -26.13 -26.67 -21.54
CA GLY A 57 -26.66 -26.00 -20.38
C GLY A 57 -25.46 -25.70 -19.50
N SER A 58 -25.05 -24.45 -19.49
CA SER A 58 -23.98 -23.95 -18.65
C SER A 58 -24.37 -24.30 -17.22
N LYS A 59 -23.73 -25.31 -16.64
CA LYS A 59 -23.95 -25.70 -15.25
C LYS A 59 -23.70 -24.46 -14.42
N SER A 60 -24.75 -23.95 -13.78
CA SER A 60 -24.67 -22.76 -12.95
C SER A 60 -24.88 -23.17 -11.49
N TYR A 61 -24.04 -22.61 -10.61
CA TYR A 61 -24.00 -22.88 -9.19
C TYR A 61 -24.58 -21.68 -8.46
N PRO A 62 -25.79 -21.78 -7.88
CA PRO A 62 -26.40 -20.68 -7.15
C PRO A 62 -25.68 -20.42 -5.82
N CYS A 63 -25.72 -19.16 -5.39
CA CYS A 63 -25.23 -18.76 -4.09
C CYS A 63 -26.16 -19.26 -2.97
N SER A 64 -25.57 -19.81 -1.91
CA SER A 64 -26.29 -20.32 -0.73
C SER A 64 -26.45 -19.27 0.38
N PHE A 65 -26.05 -18.01 0.14
CA PHE A 65 -26.19 -16.92 1.10
C PHE A 65 -27.60 -16.31 1.06
N GLU A 66 -28.12 -15.92 2.22
CA GLU A 66 -29.48 -15.37 2.35
C GLU A 66 -29.68 -14.15 1.45
N ASP A 67 -30.83 -14.10 0.77
CA ASP A 67 -31.23 -13.05 -0.18
C ASP A 67 -30.31 -12.88 -1.42
N CYS A 68 -29.34 -13.77 -1.66
CA CYS A 68 -28.46 -13.68 -2.82
C CYS A 68 -29.01 -14.43 -4.04
N LYS A 69 -29.24 -13.70 -5.14
CA LYS A 69 -29.63 -14.28 -6.45
C LYS A 69 -28.44 -14.59 -7.38
N GLY A 70 -27.21 -14.48 -6.86
CA GLY A 70 -25.98 -14.71 -7.61
C GLY A 70 -25.81 -16.17 -8.04
N LYS A 71 -25.26 -16.40 -9.23
CA LYS A 71 -24.95 -17.73 -9.76
C LYS A 71 -23.66 -17.69 -10.55
N GLU A 72 -22.84 -18.71 -10.41
CA GLU A 72 -21.53 -18.79 -11.05
C GLU A 72 -21.47 -19.98 -12.01
N LEU A 73 -20.69 -19.87 -13.08
CA LEU A 73 -20.46 -20.96 -14.03
C LEU A 73 -19.50 -22.02 -13.47
N LEU A 74 -18.78 -21.67 -12.41
CA LEU A 74 -17.83 -22.54 -11.73
C LEU A 74 -18.24 -22.73 -10.26
N PRO A 75 -17.97 -23.91 -9.67
CA PRO A 75 -18.30 -24.16 -8.29
C PRO A 75 -17.37 -23.39 -7.36
N VAL A 76 -17.91 -22.42 -6.62
CA VAL A 76 -17.19 -21.69 -5.57
C VAL A 76 -17.64 -22.24 -4.22
N ILE A 77 -16.88 -23.18 -3.66
CA ILE A 77 -17.22 -23.90 -2.44
C ILE A 77 -16.41 -23.35 -1.27
N CYS A 78 -17.06 -23.03 -0.16
CA CYS A 78 -16.37 -22.65 1.08
C CYS A 78 -15.72 -23.91 1.71
N PRO A 79 -14.42 -23.91 2.01
CA PRO A 79 -13.75 -25.08 2.58
C PRO A 79 -14.22 -25.42 4.01
N HIS A 80 -14.92 -24.49 4.68
CA HIS A 80 -15.40 -24.69 6.04
C HIS A 80 -16.83 -25.25 6.06
N CYS A 81 -17.80 -24.54 5.47
CA CYS A 81 -19.20 -24.98 5.49
C CYS A 81 -19.60 -25.87 4.30
N GLY A 82 -18.76 -25.99 3.26
CA GLY A 82 -19.02 -26.88 2.11
C GLY A 82 -20.15 -26.42 1.18
N LYS A 83 -20.69 -25.21 1.36
CA LYS A 83 -21.78 -24.64 0.55
C LYS A 83 -21.24 -23.85 -0.65
N HIS A 84 -22.07 -23.70 -1.69
CA HIS A 84 -21.77 -22.92 -2.89
C HIS A 84 -22.09 -21.43 -2.70
N PHE A 85 -21.21 -20.54 -3.15
CA PHE A 85 -21.41 -19.09 -3.08
C PHE A 85 -21.12 -18.40 -4.41
N CYS A 86 -21.54 -17.15 -4.58
CA CYS A 86 -21.08 -16.32 -5.71
C CYS A 86 -19.73 -15.67 -5.40
N LEU A 87 -19.11 -15.03 -6.40
CA LEU A 87 -17.83 -14.35 -6.20
C LEU A 87 -17.89 -13.24 -5.13
N ILE A 88 -19.05 -12.62 -4.94
CA ILE A 88 -19.29 -11.59 -3.91
C ILE A 88 -19.34 -12.20 -2.50
N HIS A 89 -19.85 -13.43 -2.37
CA HIS A 89 -20.01 -14.10 -1.07
C HIS A 89 -19.01 -15.25 -0.86
N ARG A 90 -17.88 -15.22 -1.57
CA ARG A 90 -16.88 -16.30 -1.53
C ARG A 90 -16.15 -16.39 -0.18
N HIS A 91 -15.89 -15.26 0.49
CA HIS A 91 -15.20 -15.28 1.77
C HIS A 91 -16.16 -15.56 2.92
N GLN A 92 -15.60 -16.06 4.03
CA GLN A 92 -16.36 -16.53 5.18
C GLN A 92 -17.16 -15.40 5.85
N ASP A 93 -16.61 -14.19 5.91
CA ASP A 93 -17.30 -13.02 6.46
C ASP A 93 -18.48 -12.59 5.59
N ASP A 94 -18.32 -12.60 4.26
CA ASP A 94 -19.34 -12.17 3.32
C ASP A 94 -20.59 -13.06 3.36
N HIS A 95 -20.41 -14.37 3.53
CA HIS A 95 -21.55 -15.31 3.66
C HIS A 95 -21.92 -15.68 5.10
N LYS A 96 -21.36 -14.99 6.10
CA LYS A 96 -21.57 -15.28 7.53
C LYS A 96 -21.43 -16.77 7.84
N CYS A 97 -20.27 -17.34 7.50
CA CYS A 97 -20.01 -18.77 7.57
C CYS A 97 -20.36 -19.33 8.96
N GLU A 98 -21.14 -20.41 9.01
CA GLU A 98 -21.52 -21.10 10.25
C GLU A 98 -20.32 -21.60 11.06
N LYS A 99 -19.19 -21.87 10.37
CA LYS A 99 -17.93 -22.31 10.98
C LYS A 99 -16.90 -21.18 11.13
N LEU A 100 -17.31 -19.92 10.96
CA LEU A 100 -16.45 -18.78 11.30
C LEU A 100 -16.36 -18.71 12.83
N GLU A 101 -15.19 -19.03 13.38
CA GLU A 101 -14.89 -18.66 14.75
C GLU A 101 -14.81 -17.13 14.81
N THR A 102 -15.89 -16.48 15.24
CA THR A 102 -15.84 -15.04 15.48
C THR A 102 -14.76 -14.80 16.56
N PRO A 103 -13.76 -13.94 16.30
CA PRO A 103 -12.80 -13.61 17.32
C PRO A 103 -13.57 -13.05 18.51
N LYS A 104 -13.48 -13.72 19.67
CA LYS A 104 -14.09 -13.27 20.93
C LYS A 104 -13.88 -11.76 21.04
N PRO A 105 -14.94 -10.94 21.21
CA PRO A 105 -14.79 -9.51 21.29
C PRO A 105 -13.90 -9.20 22.49
N ARG A 106 -12.62 -8.90 22.21
CA ARG A 106 -11.58 -8.58 23.18
C ARG A 106 -11.84 -7.22 23.88
N MET A 107 -13.05 -6.68 23.76
CA MET A 107 -13.40 -5.30 24.09
C MET A 107 -14.55 -5.15 25.09
N ALA A 108 -15.30 -6.20 25.45
CA ALA A 108 -16.35 -6.07 26.47
C ALA A 108 -15.74 -5.75 27.85
N ALA A 109 -14.68 -6.48 28.24
CA ALA A 109 -13.92 -6.19 29.46
C ALA A 109 -13.19 -4.84 29.43
N THR A 110 -12.86 -4.33 28.24
CA THR A 110 -12.16 -3.06 28.06
C THR A 110 -13.10 -1.87 28.22
N GLN A 111 -14.37 -1.99 27.83
CA GLN A 111 -15.37 -0.92 27.98
C GLN A 111 -15.73 -0.64 29.44
N GLU A 112 -15.98 -1.68 30.24
CA GLU A 112 -16.22 -1.52 31.69
C GLU A 112 -15.00 -0.93 32.42
N LEU A 113 -13.79 -1.34 32.04
CA LEU A 113 -12.57 -0.79 32.61
C LEU A 113 -12.41 0.70 32.25
N VAL A 114 -12.69 1.08 31.00
CA VAL A 114 -12.63 2.49 30.55
C VAL A 114 -13.66 3.35 31.29
N GLN A 115 -14.89 2.87 31.48
CA GLN A 115 -15.90 3.59 32.27
C GLN A 115 -15.44 3.81 33.71
N LYS A 116 -14.92 2.75 34.36
CA LYS A 116 -14.38 2.85 35.73
C LYS A 116 -13.20 3.83 35.83
N ILE A 117 -12.35 3.93 34.80
CA ILE A 117 -11.21 4.89 34.76
C ILE A 117 -11.68 6.33 34.58
N VAL A 118 -12.68 6.58 33.72
CA VAL A 118 -13.24 7.92 33.48
C VAL A 118 -13.94 8.44 34.74
N GLU A 119 -14.69 7.57 35.40
CA GLU A 119 -15.41 7.91 36.62
C GLU A 119 -14.46 8.18 37.80
N SER A 120 -13.38 7.42 37.93
CA SER A 120 -12.35 7.66 38.96
C SER A 120 -11.50 8.92 38.71
N LYS A 121 -11.45 9.46 37.48
CA LYS A 121 -10.83 10.76 37.20
C LYS A 121 -11.71 11.97 37.53
N LYS A 122 -13.04 11.79 37.62
CA LYS A 122 -13.98 12.91 37.84
C LYS A 122 -14.00 13.42 39.29
N ASN A 123 -13.53 12.60 40.23
CA ASN A 123 -13.55 12.89 41.68
C ASN A 123 -12.16 13.17 42.28
N ALA A 124 -11.08 13.24 41.48
CA ALA A 124 -9.75 13.56 41.98
C ALA A 124 -9.51 15.09 41.94
N PRO A 125 -8.93 15.70 43.00
CA PRO A 125 -8.46 17.08 42.93
C PRO A 125 -7.37 17.21 41.85
N PRO A 126 -7.15 18.41 41.26
CA PRO A 126 -6.10 18.63 40.28
C PRO A 126 -4.74 18.33 40.93
N SER A 127 -4.23 17.11 40.73
CA SER A 127 -2.94 16.72 41.26
C SER A 127 -1.89 17.56 40.54
N LYS A 128 -1.15 18.40 41.28
CA LYS A 128 0.12 18.93 40.80
C LYS A 128 0.95 17.72 40.36
N GLY A 129 1.21 17.63 39.05
CA GLY A 129 1.77 16.44 38.42
C GLY A 129 2.98 15.95 39.20
N ARG A 130 2.95 14.68 39.61
CA ARG A 130 4.10 14.03 40.23
C ARG A 130 5.17 13.94 39.14
N LYS A 131 6.16 14.84 39.18
CA LYS A 131 7.40 14.77 38.39
C LYS A 131 8.21 13.57 38.88
N GLY A 132 7.71 12.36 38.64
CA GLY A 132 8.54 11.16 38.73
C GLY A 132 9.48 11.15 37.53
N ALA A 133 10.73 10.77 37.75
CA ALA A 133 11.69 10.58 36.67
C ALA A 133 11.06 9.67 35.61
N ILE A 134 10.83 10.21 34.42
CA ILE A 134 10.21 9.47 33.33
C ILE A 134 11.25 8.48 32.84
N ASN A 135 10.99 7.18 33.01
CA ASN A 135 11.81 6.16 32.37
C ASN A 135 11.85 6.45 30.86
N PRO A 136 13.03 6.63 30.24
CA PRO A 136 13.15 7.09 28.85
C PRO A 136 12.47 6.13 27.87
N ALA A 137 12.50 4.83 28.16
CA ALA A 137 11.80 3.81 27.38
C ALA A 137 10.26 3.97 27.39
N THR A 138 9.69 4.43 28.51
CA THR A 138 8.25 4.72 28.61
C THR A 138 7.90 6.03 27.93
N ALA A 139 8.77 7.05 28.03
CA ALA A 139 8.64 8.32 27.30
C ALA A 139 8.59 8.11 25.79
N ALA A 140 9.55 7.33 25.25
CA ALA A 140 9.66 7.02 23.83
C ALA A 140 8.43 6.29 23.29
N LYS A 141 7.89 5.32 24.04
CA LYS A 141 6.64 4.63 23.67
C LYS A 141 5.45 5.57 23.63
N VAL A 142 5.32 6.47 24.61
CA VAL A 142 4.23 7.45 24.65
C VAL A 142 4.36 8.47 23.52
N ALA A 143 5.58 8.92 23.20
CA ALA A 143 5.85 9.81 22.07
C ALA A 143 5.45 9.15 20.74
N LEU A 144 5.85 7.90 20.51
CA LEU A 144 5.47 7.12 19.33
C LEU A 144 3.95 6.92 19.23
N MET A 145 3.25 6.67 20.34
CA MET A 145 1.79 6.55 20.33
C MET A 145 1.10 7.87 19.96
N LYS A 146 1.56 9.00 20.49
CA LYS A 146 1.02 10.32 20.13
C LYS A 146 1.29 10.66 18.66
N LEU A 147 2.50 10.36 18.19
CA LEU A 147 2.88 10.54 16.80
C LEU A 147 1.95 9.73 15.88
N LYS A 148 1.74 8.45 16.17
CA LYS A 148 0.84 7.58 15.41
C LYS A 148 -0.62 8.05 15.40
N LEU A 149 -1.08 8.71 16.46
CA LEU A 149 -2.45 9.21 16.57
C LEU A 149 -2.69 10.41 15.64
N HIS A 150 -1.69 11.28 15.49
CA HIS A 150 -1.82 12.53 14.73
C HIS A 150 -1.16 12.47 13.34
N ALA A 151 -0.35 11.44 13.06
CA ALA A 151 0.41 11.38 11.82
C ALA A 151 -0.49 11.24 10.58
N SER A 152 -0.28 12.11 9.61
CA SER A 152 -0.90 12.05 8.28
C SER A 152 0.03 11.37 7.28
N GLY A 153 -0.55 10.68 6.30
CA GLY A 153 0.17 9.92 5.30
C GLY A 153 -0.76 9.14 4.37
N ASP A 154 -0.18 8.33 3.49
CA ASP A 154 -0.96 7.55 2.52
C ASP A 154 -1.75 6.43 3.22
N LYS A 155 -3.08 6.54 3.19
CA LYS A 155 -4.01 5.59 3.83
C LYS A 155 -3.92 4.18 3.22
N GLY A 156 -3.46 4.06 1.97
CA GLY A 156 -3.29 2.78 1.27
C GLY A 156 -2.09 1.95 1.74
N LEU A 157 -1.16 2.53 2.49
CA LEU A 157 0.03 1.81 2.96
C LEU A 157 -0.30 0.82 4.09
N PRO A 158 0.14 -0.44 4.03
CA PRO A 158 -0.04 -1.39 5.12
C PRO A 158 0.75 -0.97 6.36
N GLN A 159 0.21 -1.24 7.56
CA GLN A 159 0.81 -0.80 8.84
C GLN A 159 2.26 -1.28 9.03
N THR A 160 2.61 -2.44 8.47
CA THR A 160 3.97 -3.03 8.55
C THR A 160 5.02 -2.21 7.82
N GLU A 161 4.63 -1.42 6.81
CA GLU A 161 5.55 -0.60 6.03
C GLU A 161 5.57 0.87 6.47
N ARG A 162 4.70 1.24 7.43
CA ARG A 162 4.61 2.62 7.91
C ARG A 162 5.75 2.94 8.86
N THR A 163 6.57 3.90 8.45
CA THR A 163 7.59 4.53 9.28
C THR A 163 7.11 5.94 9.64
N TYR A 164 7.09 6.25 10.93
CA TYR A 164 6.55 7.50 11.45
C TYR A 164 7.69 8.44 11.83
N PHE A 165 7.56 9.73 11.49
CA PHE A 165 8.51 10.76 11.88
C PHE A 165 7.79 12.06 12.27
N GLN A 166 8.37 12.80 13.20
CA GLN A 166 8.04 14.20 13.41
C GLN A 166 8.85 15.03 12.40
N VAL A 167 8.18 15.60 11.41
CA VAL A 167 8.81 16.38 10.34
C VAL A 167 8.80 17.85 10.74
N PHE A 168 9.97 18.40 11.02
CA PHE A 168 10.15 19.84 11.25
C PHE A 168 10.20 20.56 9.91
N LEU A 169 9.40 21.61 9.78
CA LEU A 169 9.26 22.35 8.53
C LEU A 169 10.18 23.58 8.52
N PRO A 170 10.44 24.18 7.34
CA PRO A 170 11.21 25.41 7.23
C PRO A 170 10.60 26.53 8.07
N LYS A 171 11.42 27.51 8.51
CA LYS A 171 10.97 28.67 9.32
C LYS A 171 9.86 29.50 8.66
N GLU A 172 9.73 29.39 7.34
CA GLU A 172 8.72 30.08 6.52
C GLU A 172 7.36 29.37 6.51
N ALA A 173 7.27 28.15 7.06
CA ALA A 173 6.05 27.36 7.12
C ALA A 173 5.10 27.83 8.23
N LYS A 174 3.80 27.61 8.02
CA LYS A 174 2.73 27.99 8.97
C LYS A 174 2.79 27.21 10.29
N ASP A 175 3.21 25.95 10.21
CA ASP A 175 3.34 25.04 11.35
C ASP A 175 4.82 24.67 11.55
N PRO A 176 5.35 24.66 12.79
CA PRO A 176 6.77 24.39 13.03
C PRO A 176 7.15 22.92 12.83
N SER A 177 6.20 22.00 13.05
CA SER A 177 6.41 20.58 12.76
C SER A 177 5.08 19.86 12.56
N LEU A 178 5.09 18.83 11.72
CA LEU A 178 3.94 17.98 11.45
C LEU A 178 4.32 16.50 11.67
N PRO A 179 3.49 15.73 12.39
CA PRO A 179 3.65 14.29 12.47
C PRO A 179 3.24 13.66 11.13
N MET A 180 4.11 12.83 10.55
CA MET A 180 3.87 12.21 9.25
C MET A 180 4.29 10.74 9.23
N PHE A 181 3.72 9.96 8.31
CA PHE A 181 4.19 8.60 8.07
C PHE A 181 4.43 8.32 6.59
N PHE A 182 5.45 7.52 6.32
CA PHE A 182 5.94 7.18 5.00
C PHE A 182 6.12 5.66 4.85
N CYS A 183 6.22 5.18 3.62
CA CYS A 183 6.61 3.79 3.37
C CYS A 183 8.11 3.62 3.58
N SER A 184 8.52 2.59 4.32
CA SER A 184 9.93 2.24 4.55
C SER A 184 10.71 1.99 3.26
N LYS A 185 10.04 1.58 2.17
CA LYS A 185 10.67 1.30 0.87
C LYS A 185 10.86 2.54 -0.01
N TRP A 186 10.34 3.70 0.38
CA TRP A 186 10.45 4.92 -0.43
C TRP A 186 11.87 5.49 -0.40
N SER A 187 12.26 6.10 -1.52
CA SER A 187 13.46 6.93 -1.60
C SER A 187 13.25 8.24 -0.85
N VAL A 188 14.33 8.85 -0.36
CA VAL A 188 14.29 10.17 0.30
C VAL A 188 13.66 11.21 -0.61
N GLY A 189 13.94 11.19 -1.92
CA GLY A 189 13.28 12.09 -2.87
C GLY A 189 11.75 11.99 -2.83
N LYS A 190 11.21 10.77 -2.86
CA LYS A 190 9.76 10.53 -2.77
C LYS A 190 9.17 10.94 -1.42
N VAL A 191 9.95 10.79 -0.34
CA VAL A 191 9.57 11.25 1.00
C VAL A 191 9.48 12.78 1.03
N VAL A 192 10.47 13.48 0.46
CA VAL A 192 10.50 14.94 0.35
C VAL A 192 9.33 15.45 -0.48
N ASP A 193 9.05 14.85 -1.64
CA ASP A 193 7.93 15.22 -2.50
C ASP A 193 6.58 15.07 -1.76
N PHE A 194 6.41 13.95 -1.07
CA PHE A 194 5.20 13.68 -0.29
C PHE A 194 5.06 14.63 0.90
N ALA A 195 6.14 14.84 1.66
CA ALA A 195 6.16 15.76 2.79
C ALA A 195 5.85 17.19 2.36
N ALA A 196 6.42 17.64 1.24
CA ALA A 196 6.14 18.94 0.66
C ALA A 196 4.66 19.10 0.29
N SER A 197 4.06 18.09 -0.34
CA SER A 197 2.64 18.11 -0.72
C SER A 197 1.71 18.22 0.50
N GLN A 198 2.04 17.55 1.60
CA GLN A 198 1.26 17.56 2.82
C GLN A 198 1.45 18.85 3.63
N ALA A 199 2.68 19.36 3.69
CA ALA A 199 3.01 20.63 4.34
C ALA A 199 2.67 21.86 3.48
N SER A 200 2.11 21.67 2.28
CA SER A 200 1.83 22.74 1.30
C SER A 200 3.07 23.58 0.95
N LEU A 201 4.25 22.94 0.89
CA LEU A 201 5.52 23.58 0.54
C LEU A 201 5.79 23.47 -0.96
N LYS A 202 6.43 24.51 -1.53
CA LYS A 202 6.78 24.55 -2.95
C LYS A 202 8.11 23.85 -3.20
N ASN A 203 8.05 22.56 -3.52
CA ASN A 203 9.23 21.81 -3.97
C ASN A 203 9.55 22.13 -5.45
N SER A 204 10.65 22.84 -5.68
CA SER A 204 11.15 23.18 -7.03
C SER A 204 12.50 22.53 -7.31
N ASN A 205 12.73 21.30 -6.82
CA ASN A 205 14.00 20.58 -6.93
C ASN A 205 14.45 20.28 -8.38
N ASN A 206 13.53 20.38 -9.36
CA ASN A 206 13.83 20.26 -10.78
C ASN A 206 14.45 21.54 -11.39
N VAL A 207 14.39 22.68 -10.69
CA VAL A 207 14.91 23.97 -11.17
C VAL A 207 16.32 24.18 -10.62
N LEU A 208 17.31 24.28 -11.51
CA LEU A 208 18.73 24.39 -11.14
C LEU A 208 19.05 25.64 -10.32
N THR A 209 18.32 26.74 -10.49
CA THR A 209 18.57 28.02 -9.81
C THR A 209 17.79 28.20 -8.51
N ALA A 210 16.90 27.27 -8.18
CA ALA A 210 16.10 27.33 -6.96
C ALA A 210 16.79 26.61 -5.81
N LYS A 211 16.51 27.05 -4.57
CA LYS A 211 16.89 26.29 -3.38
C LYS A 211 16.22 24.93 -3.40
N LYS A 212 16.98 23.89 -3.07
CA LYS A 212 16.49 22.51 -3.07
C LYS A 212 15.95 22.15 -1.69
N LEU A 213 14.72 21.67 -1.67
CA LEU A 213 14.13 21.09 -0.48
C LEU A 213 14.81 19.74 -0.21
N ARG A 214 15.46 19.61 0.94
CA ARG A 214 16.18 18.42 1.36
C ARG A 214 15.72 17.97 2.74
N LEU A 215 15.84 16.66 2.97
CA LEU A 215 15.61 16.05 4.28
C LEU A 215 16.96 15.94 5.01
N CYS A 216 17.03 16.44 6.24
CA CYS A 216 18.24 16.49 7.04
C CYS A 216 18.10 15.68 8.33
N HIS A 217 19.23 15.15 8.81
CA HIS A 217 19.30 14.44 10.08
C HIS A 217 19.15 15.42 11.26
N PRO A 218 18.36 15.07 12.30
CA PRO A 218 18.06 15.95 13.43
C PRO A 218 19.24 16.22 14.38
N GLU A 219 20.32 15.45 14.32
CA GLU A 219 21.48 15.63 15.22
C GLU A 219 22.73 16.13 14.50
N THR A 220 22.95 15.68 13.26
CA THR A 220 24.16 16.00 12.49
C THR A 220 23.93 17.16 11.52
N GLY A 221 22.66 17.49 11.22
CA GLY A 221 22.29 18.49 10.23
C GLY A 221 22.56 18.05 8.79
N GLU A 222 23.18 16.88 8.57
CA GLU A 222 23.54 16.39 7.25
C GLU A 222 22.30 16.08 6.41
N ALA A 223 22.31 16.54 5.16
CA ALA A 223 21.24 16.27 4.21
C ALA A 223 21.36 14.85 3.64
N PHE A 224 20.29 14.07 3.74
CA PHE A 224 20.24 12.73 3.15
C PHE A 224 20.29 12.80 1.63
N LYS A 225 20.95 11.79 1.04
CA LYS A 225 21.00 11.60 -0.41
C LYS A 225 19.62 11.19 -0.95
N MET A 226 19.15 11.85 -2.00
CA MET A 226 17.79 11.70 -2.52
C MET A 226 17.47 10.30 -3.07
N ASP A 227 18.50 9.57 -3.50
CA ASP A 227 18.47 8.21 -4.05
C ASP A 227 18.42 7.11 -2.99
N THR A 228 18.75 7.41 -1.73
CA THR A 228 18.74 6.42 -0.64
C THR A 228 17.32 6.09 -0.19
N SER A 229 17.09 4.84 0.22
CA SER A 229 15.79 4.41 0.76
C SER A 229 15.70 4.62 2.27
N LEU A 230 14.50 4.91 2.78
CA LEU A 230 14.28 5.05 4.23
C LEU A 230 14.69 3.80 5.00
N GLN A 231 14.45 2.60 4.45
CA GLN A 231 14.87 1.35 5.07
C GLN A 231 16.39 1.27 5.26
N SER A 232 17.18 1.77 4.31
CA SER A 232 18.64 1.82 4.44
C SER A 232 19.06 2.79 5.54
N LEU A 233 18.38 3.94 5.66
CA LEU A 233 18.66 4.94 6.69
C LEU A 233 18.30 4.44 8.11
N LEU A 234 17.21 3.69 8.23
CA LEU A 234 16.80 3.05 9.51
C LEU A 234 17.76 1.93 9.94
N SER A 235 18.46 1.31 8.98
CA SER A 235 19.38 0.19 9.23
C SER A 235 20.84 0.63 9.41
N ASN A 236 21.13 1.91 9.17
CA ASN A 236 22.48 2.44 9.27
C ASN A 236 22.92 2.52 10.74
N THR A 237 24.15 2.08 11.02
CA THR A 237 24.70 1.99 12.39
C THR A 237 25.40 3.27 12.83
N ASP A 238 25.90 4.08 11.88
CA ASP A 238 26.65 5.29 12.19
C ASP A 238 25.74 6.48 12.61
N CYS A 239 24.56 6.59 11.97
CA CYS A 239 23.55 7.64 12.26
C CYS A 239 22.13 7.03 12.17
N PRO A 240 21.70 6.20 13.14
CA PRO A 240 20.46 5.46 13.04
C PRO A 240 19.23 6.38 13.18
N LEU A 241 18.50 6.55 12.08
CA LEU A 241 17.12 7.03 12.14
C LEU A 241 16.27 5.97 12.83
N HIS A 242 15.39 6.39 13.73
CA HIS A 242 14.46 5.50 14.40
C HIS A 242 13.02 5.81 14.01
N ASN A 243 12.19 4.76 13.92
CA ASN A 243 10.75 4.91 13.75
C ASN A 243 10.18 5.61 14.99
N GLY A 244 9.56 6.77 14.79
CA GLY A 244 9.15 7.68 15.86
C GLY A 244 10.10 8.85 16.09
N GLY A 245 11.16 8.96 15.31
CA GLY A 245 12.17 10.01 15.45
C GLY A 245 11.81 11.30 14.74
N ASN A 246 12.78 12.21 14.77
CA ASN A 246 12.66 13.54 14.19
C ASN A 246 13.38 13.59 12.84
N VAL A 247 12.85 14.37 11.90
CA VAL A 247 13.53 14.71 10.65
C VAL A 247 13.26 16.17 10.33
N ILE A 248 14.21 16.83 9.68
CA ILE A 248 14.09 18.25 9.35
C ILE A 248 13.98 18.38 7.83
N LEU A 249 13.04 19.18 7.39
CA LEU A 249 12.81 19.51 6.00
C LEU A 249 13.18 20.98 5.79
N GLU A 250 14.20 21.27 4.98
CA GLU A 250 14.69 22.65 4.78
C GLU A 250 15.15 22.90 3.34
N TYR A 251 15.10 24.16 2.91
CA TYR A 251 15.61 24.64 1.64
C TYR A 251 17.11 24.92 1.75
N LEU A 252 17.90 24.06 1.14
CA LEU A 252 19.35 24.18 1.06
C LEU A 252 19.78 24.66 -0.32
N ASP A 253 20.85 25.46 -0.36
CA ASP A 253 21.50 25.84 -1.60
C ASP A 253 22.12 24.60 -2.27
N ASN A 254 22.40 24.68 -3.58
CA ASN A 254 22.88 23.51 -4.33
C ASN A 254 24.19 22.92 -3.79
N GLU A 255 25.02 23.76 -3.20
CA GLU A 255 26.36 23.43 -2.69
C GLU A 255 26.37 23.07 -1.19
N SER A 256 25.26 23.31 -0.48
CA SER A 256 25.13 23.02 0.94
C SER A 256 24.89 21.53 1.18
N SER A 257 25.76 20.90 1.97
CA SER A 257 25.68 19.49 2.37
C SER A 257 24.76 19.24 3.57
N GLY A 258 24.29 20.29 4.26
CA GLY A 258 23.46 20.18 5.45
C GLY A 258 23.09 21.53 6.05
N LEU A 259 22.55 21.49 7.27
CA LEU A 259 22.21 22.62 8.11
C LEU A 259 23.29 22.85 9.17
N ASP A 260 23.79 24.08 9.28
CA ASP A 260 24.78 24.47 10.30
C ASP A 260 24.16 24.62 11.71
N ASP A 261 22.87 24.99 11.82
CA ASP A 261 22.18 25.17 13.11
C ASP A 261 20.89 24.34 13.19
N VAL A 262 21.05 23.14 13.71
CA VAL A 262 19.95 22.18 13.90
C VAL A 262 19.13 22.49 15.16
N THR A 263 19.77 23.16 16.13
CA THR A 263 19.20 23.59 17.41
C THR A 263 18.02 24.56 17.27
N ALA A 264 17.97 25.34 16.19
CA ALA A 264 16.84 26.21 15.89
C ALA A 264 15.50 25.48 15.65
N TYR A 265 15.54 24.17 15.31
CA TYR A 265 14.35 23.38 15.00
C TYR A 265 13.96 22.48 16.17
N ILE A 266 14.95 21.94 16.88
CA ILE A 266 14.76 21.01 17.98
C ILE A 266 15.13 21.73 19.28
N SER A 267 14.31 22.70 19.68
CA SER A 267 14.42 23.30 21.01
C SER A 267 14.18 22.21 22.06
N SER A 268 15.26 21.73 22.65
CA SER A 268 15.26 20.72 23.73
C SER A 268 14.31 21.15 24.85
N SER A 269 13.23 20.38 25.02
CA SER A 269 12.35 20.43 26.19
C SER A 269 12.41 19.10 26.94
#